data_AF-A0A258RHV5-F1
#
_entry.id   AF-A0A258RHV5-F1
#
_cell.length_a   1.000
_cell.length_b   1.000
_cell.length_c   1.000
_cell.angle_alpha   90.00
_cell.angle_beta   90.00
_cell.angle_gamma   90.00
#
_symmetry.space_group_name_H-M   'P 1'
#
loop_
_entity.id
_entity.type
_entity.pdbx_description
1 polymer ?
#
loop_
_entity_poly.entity_id
_entity_poly.type
_entity_poly.pdbx_seq_one_letter_code
_entity_poly.pdbx_strand_id
1 'polypeptide(L)'
;MDKAFDTVAAGDWMIAAVRAALDASGRSDINLERGWLTVTEGEDDYVEAVVLVPIGRNLSLPLKSLHRNEAPAVVFQRFAEDLLKALPNVERARWSLRRYAADTRRAAEAAIADARAEGLDVSLERIELRPTYAWHMTDRSWKEAADHVLARVLVNGLNRDLNPDVIGFDVGQPGDVADELAGALNQQKEIQDKRDALGRQGASVAVDVVTLSILFEYDLGFETISEVVRVGHKTVEVAMRDGSTGHLHIVSSEGKVICNFHSRAEGAWRWCMDRLEIAADPAWGVDETLVGRDVAELSGDKLFEGLTVASTRRGVGGVIALEIDAPTRLFNAETGQFLRRAA
;
A
#
# COMPACT_ATOMS: atom_id res chain seq x y z
N MET A 1 25.52 11.54 -23.59
CA MET A 1 26.24 12.25 -22.51
C MET A 1 25.47 11.95 -21.25
N ASP A 2 26.07 11.13 -20.39
CA ASP A 2 25.39 10.38 -19.33
C ASP A 2 24.82 11.29 -18.24
N LYS A 3 23.49 11.39 -18.16
CA LYS A 3 22.77 12.14 -17.09
C LYS A 3 23.13 11.61 -15.69
N ALA A 4 23.31 10.29 -15.54
CA ALA A 4 23.71 9.68 -14.27
C ALA A 4 25.12 10.11 -13.79
N PHE A 5 26.00 10.52 -14.70
CA PHE A 5 27.35 10.99 -14.36
C PHE A 5 27.33 12.41 -13.74
N ASP A 6 26.27 13.19 -14.00
CA ASP A 6 26.11 14.57 -13.50
C ASP A 6 25.54 14.58 -12.07
N THR A 7 24.55 13.72 -11.79
CA THR A 7 23.90 13.64 -10.47
C THR A 7 24.83 13.10 -9.37
N VAL A 8 25.63 12.07 -9.68
CA VAL A 8 26.60 11.50 -8.72
C VAL A 8 27.69 12.52 -8.39
N ALA A 9 28.23 13.18 -9.42
CA ALA A 9 29.26 14.21 -9.24
C ALA A 9 28.71 15.42 -8.46
N ALA A 10 27.48 15.84 -8.73
CA ALA A 10 26.81 16.91 -7.97
C ALA A 10 26.59 16.52 -6.50
N GLY A 11 26.21 15.27 -6.22
CA GLY A 11 26.11 14.74 -4.86
C GLY A 11 27.45 14.70 -4.12
N ASP A 12 28.53 14.26 -4.79
CA ASP A 12 29.89 14.24 -4.22
C ASP A 12 30.39 15.66 -3.90
N TRP A 13 30.18 16.58 -4.83
CA TRP A 13 30.48 18.00 -4.64
C TRP A 13 29.72 18.57 -3.44
N MET A 14 28.42 18.30 -3.33
CA MET A 14 27.58 18.80 -2.24
C MET A 14 28.13 18.36 -0.87
N ILE A 15 28.45 17.07 -0.71
CA ILE A 15 28.99 16.53 0.54
C ILE A 15 30.33 17.19 0.88
N ALA A 16 31.23 17.35 -0.09
CA ALA A 16 32.52 18.00 0.11
C ALA A 16 32.36 19.49 0.50
N ALA A 17 31.45 20.21 -0.17
CA ALA A 17 31.17 21.62 0.10
C ALA A 17 30.61 21.83 1.51
N VAL A 18 29.65 21.01 1.95
CA VAL A 18 29.07 21.10 3.30
C VAL A 18 30.12 20.79 4.36
N ARG A 19 30.95 19.75 4.17
CA ARG A 19 32.05 19.42 5.09
C ARG A 19 33.03 20.59 5.25
N ALA A 20 33.51 21.14 4.14
CA ALA A 20 34.44 22.26 4.16
C ALA A 20 33.85 23.50 4.86
N ALA A 21 32.55 23.77 4.67
CA ALA A 21 31.87 24.87 5.32
C ALA A 21 31.65 24.64 6.84
N LEU A 22 31.38 23.40 7.25
CA LEU A 22 31.32 23.02 8.67
C LEU A 22 32.69 23.18 9.35
N ASP A 23 33.75 22.71 8.71
CA ASP A 23 35.13 22.85 9.20
C ASP A 23 35.53 24.32 9.35
N ALA A 24 35.26 25.14 8.32
CA ALA A 24 35.53 26.58 8.35
C ALA A 24 34.75 27.31 9.45
N SER A 25 33.59 26.78 9.85
CA SER A 25 32.76 27.30 10.95
C SER A 25 33.14 26.75 12.33
N GLY A 26 34.23 25.98 12.43
CA GLY A 26 34.68 25.34 13.67
C GLY A 26 33.79 24.20 14.14
N ARG A 27 33.03 23.57 13.23
CA ARG A 27 32.10 22.47 13.48
C ARG A 27 32.54 21.15 12.84
N SER A 28 33.85 20.90 12.85
CA SER A 28 34.44 19.65 12.39
C SER A 28 34.06 18.42 13.23
N ASP A 29 33.38 18.65 14.37
CA ASP A 29 32.76 17.61 15.20
C ASP A 29 31.53 16.96 14.54
N ILE A 30 30.89 17.65 13.60
CA ILE A 30 29.73 17.13 12.88
C ILE A 30 30.20 16.29 11.69
N ASN A 31 30.04 14.98 11.79
CA ASN A 31 30.30 14.09 10.66
C ASN A 31 29.17 14.18 9.62
N LEU A 32 29.54 14.08 8.36
CA LEU A 32 28.65 13.93 7.21
C LEU A 32 29.34 12.97 6.26
N GLU A 33 28.76 11.84 5.91
CA GLU A 33 29.41 10.87 5.02
C GLU A 33 28.70 10.76 3.68
N ARG A 34 29.47 10.54 2.61
CA ARG A 34 28.90 10.32 1.28
C ARG A 34 27.97 9.11 1.25
N GLY A 35 28.27 8.08 2.04
CA GLY A 35 27.44 6.88 2.18
C GLY A 35 26.07 7.13 2.83
N TRP A 36 25.84 8.32 3.41
CA TRP A 36 24.53 8.69 3.95
C TRP A 36 23.62 9.31 2.90
N LEU A 37 24.17 9.72 1.74
CA LEU A 37 23.42 10.35 0.66
C LEU A 37 22.87 9.30 -0.31
N THR A 38 21.55 9.26 -0.41
CA THR A 38 20.83 8.59 -1.48
C THR A 38 20.27 9.64 -2.43
N VAL A 39 20.37 9.39 -3.73
CA VAL A 39 19.74 10.23 -4.75
C VAL A 39 18.81 9.36 -5.59
N THR A 40 17.58 9.83 -5.73
CA THR A 40 16.57 9.20 -6.58
C THR A 40 16.26 10.13 -7.74
N GLU A 41 16.41 9.61 -8.96
CA GLU A 41 15.95 10.27 -10.19
C GLU A 41 14.55 9.75 -10.50
N GLY A 42 13.58 10.65 -10.62
CA GLY A 42 12.20 10.34 -11.00
C GLY A 42 11.98 10.51 -12.51
N GLU A 43 10.76 10.19 -12.95
CA GLU A 43 10.28 10.59 -14.27
C GLU A 43 10.24 12.14 -14.35
N ASP A 44 10.42 12.71 -15.55
CA ASP A 44 10.44 14.16 -15.81
C ASP A 44 11.61 14.98 -15.20
N ASP A 45 12.82 14.42 -15.16
CA ASP A 45 14.04 15.11 -14.67
C ASP A 45 13.96 15.57 -13.20
N TYR A 46 13.09 14.94 -12.43
CA TYR A 46 12.97 15.14 -10.99
C TYR A 46 14.14 14.50 -10.23
N VAL A 47 14.71 15.23 -9.26
CA VAL A 47 15.78 14.72 -8.39
C VAL A 47 15.42 14.92 -6.92
N GLU A 48 15.42 13.83 -6.16
CA GLU A 48 15.33 13.85 -4.70
C GLU A 48 16.66 13.41 -4.09
N ALA A 49 17.24 14.27 -3.26
CA ALA A 49 18.42 13.95 -2.48
C ALA A 49 18.05 13.76 -1.00
N VAL A 50 18.47 12.65 -0.40
CA VAL A 50 18.18 12.32 1.00
C VAL A 50 19.48 11.99 1.72
N VAL A 51 19.76 12.69 2.82
CA VAL A 51 20.88 12.39 3.73
C VAL A 51 20.35 11.70 4.98
N LEU A 52 20.75 10.46 5.21
CA LEU A 52 20.41 9.66 6.38
C LEU A 52 21.33 10.01 7.55
N VAL A 53 20.99 11.02 8.34
CA VAL A 53 21.82 11.48 9.46
C VAL A 53 21.68 10.51 10.64
N PRO A 54 22.75 9.83 11.10
CA PRO A 54 22.68 8.94 12.25
C PRO A 54 22.40 9.72 13.53
N ILE A 55 21.34 9.33 14.23
CA ILE A 55 20.95 9.86 15.53
C ILE A 55 21.34 8.87 16.64
N GLY A 56 21.34 7.57 16.34
CA GLY A 56 21.80 6.51 17.23
C GLY A 56 22.23 5.26 16.46
N ARG A 57 22.54 4.17 17.19
CA ARG A 57 23.07 2.93 16.60
C ARG A 57 22.20 2.35 15.47
N ASN A 58 20.88 2.42 15.64
CA ASN A 58 19.88 1.89 14.70
C ASN A 58 18.76 2.92 14.45
N LEU A 59 19.10 4.22 14.45
CA LEU A 59 18.14 5.29 14.25
C LEU A 59 18.79 6.40 13.44
N SER A 60 18.19 6.72 12.31
CA SER A 60 18.61 7.82 11.45
C SER A 60 17.44 8.78 11.23
N LEU A 61 17.77 10.06 11.05
CA LEU A 61 16.84 11.08 10.59
C LEU A 61 17.09 11.30 9.10
N PRO A 62 16.17 10.90 8.21
CA PRO A 62 16.29 11.20 6.78
C PRO A 62 15.99 12.68 6.57
N LEU A 63 17.01 13.45 6.17
CA LEU A 63 16.84 14.82 5.71
C LEU A 63 16.73 14.83 4.21
N LYS A 64 15.62 15.34 3.67
CA LYS A 64 15.42 15.40 2.21
C LYS A 64 15.46 16.81 1.65
N SER A 65 15.86 16.91 0.39
CA SER A 65 15.77 18.13 -0.40
C SER A 65 14.30 18.53 -0.60
N LEU A 66 14.05 19.83 -0.71
CA LEU A 66 12.71 20.33 -1.03
C LEU A 66 12.37 20.03 -2.50
N HIS A 67 11.17 19.50 -2.75
CA HIS A 67 10.71 19.26 -4.11
C HIS A 67 10.50 20.56 -4.87
N ARG A 68 11.21 20.73 -5.98
CA ARG A 68 11.10 21.88 -6.88
C ARG A 68 11.35 21.42 -8.31
N ASN A 69 10.62 22.02 -9.26
CA ASN A 69 10.90 21.87 -10.69
C ASN A 69 12.12 22.73 -11.06
N GLU A 70 13.28 22.37 -10.53
CA GLU A 70 14.56 23.05 -10.72
C GLU A 70 15.59 22.05 -11.28
N ALA A 71 16.60 22.57 -11.99
CA ALA A 71 17.67 21.72 -12.50
C ALA A 71 18.44 21.04 -11.34
N PRO A 72 18.93 19.80 -11.50
CA PRO A 72 19.57 19.03 -10.43
C PRO A 72 20.67 19.80 -9.68
N ALA A 73 21.56 20.50 -10.40
CA ALA A 73 22.62 21.29 -9.79
C ALA A 73 22.11 22.37 -8.82
N VAL A 74 20.97 23.00 -9.12
CA VAL A 74 20.34 24.01 -8.25
C VAL A 74 19.74 23.35 -7.02
N VAL A 75 19.12 22.18 -7.18
CA VAL A 75 18.59 21.37 -6.07
C VAL A 75 19.72 21.00 -5.10
N PHE A 76 20.85 20.49 -5.60
CA PHE A 76 22.01 20.14 -4.77
C PHE A 76 22.63 21.36 -4.08
N GLN A 77 22.75 22.49 -4.77
CA GLN A 77 23.27 23.72 -4.16
C GLN A 77 22.40 24.19 -3.00
N ARG A 78 21.08 24.30 -3.19
CA ARG A 78 20.14 24.71 -2.13
C ARG A 78 20.13 23.70 -0.99
N PHE A 79 20.15 22.41 -1.31
CA PHE A 79 20.18 21.37 -0.30
C PHE A 79 21.48 21.42 0.52
N ALA A 80 22.61 21.76 -0.08
CA ALA A 80 23.87 22.04 0.64
C ALA A 80 23.69 23.18 1.66
N GLU A 81 23.07 24.28 1.25
CA GLU A 81 22.82 25.45 2.10
C GLU A 81 21.89 25.12 3.27
N ASP A 82 20.84 24.32 3.02
CA ASP A 82 19.93 23.84 4.06
C ASP A 82 20.62 22.87 5.02
N LEU A 83 21.39 21.90 4.50
CA LEU A 83 22.13 20.93 5.31
C LEU A 83 23.15 21.60 6.23
N LEU A 84 23.87 22.61 5.73
CA LEU A 84 24.85 23.35 6.52
C LEU A 84 24.23 23.98 7.78
N LYS A 85 22.97 24.41 7.70
CA LYS A 85 22.21 24.97 8.84
C LYS A 85 21.51 23.88 9.66
N ALA A 86 21.00 22.85 9.00
CA ALA A 86 20.25 21.76 9.61
C ALA A 86 21.11 20.88 10.51
N LEU A 87 22.29 20.46 10.04
CA LEU A 87 23.14 19.48 10.76
C LEU A 87 23.54 19.95 12.17
N PRO A 88 23.93 21.23 12.40
CA PRO A 88 24.10 21.77 13.75
C PRO A 88 22.90 21.62 14.68
N ASN A 89 21.68 21.84 14.16
CA ASN A 89 20.46 21.69 14.94
C ASN A 89 20.15 20.22 15.21
N VAL A 90 20.35 19.33 14.23
CA VAL A 90 20.22 17.88 14.41
C VAL A 90 21.18 17.36 15.47
N GLU A 91 22.45 17.80 15.46
CA GLU A 91 23.43 17.39 16.47
C GLU A 91 23.00 17.80 17.88
N ARG A 92 22.46 19.02 18.05
CA ARG A 92 21.92 19.51 19.33
C ARG A 92 20.64 18.77 19.74
N ALA A 93 19.78 18.42 18.79
CA ALA A 93 18.52 17.72 19.01
C ALA A 93 18.72 16.21 19.23
N ARG A 94 19.90 15.65 18.92
CA ARG A 94 20.18 14.20 18.88
C ARG A 94 19.67 13.45 20.11
N TRP A 95 19.97 13.93 21.31
CA TRP A 95 19.49 13.28 22.55
C TRP A 95 17.96 13.30 22.67
N SER A 96 17.32 14.43 22.33
CA SER A 96 15.88 14.58 22.36
C SER A 96 15.19 13.65 21.36
N LEU A 97 15.70 13.57 20.13
CA LEU A 97 15.18 12.68 19.09
C LEU A 97 15.32 11.20 19.47
N ARG A 98 16.45 10.81 20.08
CA ARG A 98 16.61 9.44 20.61
C ARG A 98 15.62 9.13 21.71
N ARG A 99 15.42 10.08 22.64
CA ARG A 99 14.48 9.93 23.73
C ARG A 99 13.05 9.81 23.21
N TYR A 100 12.66 10.70 22.30
CA TYR A 100 11.37 10.66 21.62
C TYR A 100 11.11 9.31 20.96
N ALA A 101 12.02 8.82 20.11
CA ALA A 101 11.87 7.51 19.46
C ALA A 101 11.82 6.34 20.48
N ALA A 102 12.58 6.41 21.58
CA ALA A 102 12.55 5.40 22.63
C ALA A 102 11.25 5.43 23.45
N ASP A 103 10.73 6.62 23.74
CA ASP A 103 9.46 6.80 24.46
C ASP A 103 8.29 6.34 23.58
N THR A 104 8.30 6.68 22.28
CA THR A 104 7.35 6.16 21.27
C THR A 104 7.41 4.64 21.16
N ARG A 105 8.63 4.04 21.14
CA ARG A 105 8.77 2.58 21.15
C ARG A 105 8.09 1.95 22.35
N ARG A 106 8.33 2.48 23.56
CA ARG A 106 7.72 1.92 24.79
C ARG A 106 6.20 2.03 24.76
N ALA A 107 5.66 3.15 24.25
CA ALA A 107 4.23 3.31 24.08
C ALA A 107 3.66 2.30 23.07
N ALA A 108 4.34 2.09 21.94
CA ALA A 108 3.94 1.13 20.92
C ALA A 108 4.01 -0.33 21.45
N GLU A 109 5.07 -0.69 22.16
CA GLU A 109 5.22 -2.01 22.79
C GLU A 109 4.10 -2.28 23.80
N ALA A 110 3.71 -1.28 24.60
CA ALA A 110 2.60 -1.39 25.54
C ALA A 110 1.27 -1.61 24.80
N ALA A 111 0.94 -0.76 23.83
CA ALA A 111 -0.32 -0.89 23.07
C ALA A 111 -0.40 -2.20 22.28
N ILE A 112 0.72 -2.68 21.73
CA ILE A 112 0.80 -4.00 21.07
C ILE A 112 0.66 -5.14 22.07
N ALA A 113 1.23 -5.03 23.27
CA ALA A 113 1.06 -6.05 24.31
C ALA A 113 -0.42 -6.18 24.73
N ASP A 114 -1.13 -5.07 24.86
CA ASP A 114 -2.56 -5.05 25.16
C ASP A 114 -3.37 -5.71 24.01
N ALA A 115 -3.10 -5.32 22.75
CA ALA A 115 -3.72 -5.94 21.58
C ALA A 115 -3.50 -7.46 21.50
N ARG A 116 -2.29 -7.92 21.81
CA ARG A 116 -1.96 -9.37 21.84
C ARG A 116 -2.66 -10.10 22.97
N ALA A 117 -2.86 -9.46 24.13
CA ALA A 117 -3.63 -10.03 25.22
C ALA A 117 -5.10 -10.24 24.84
N GLU A 118 -5.63 -9.45 23.90
CA GLU A 118 -6.94 -9.62 23.28
C GLU A 118 -6.98 -10.68 22.16
N GLY A 119 -5.85 -11.31 21.84
CA GLY A 119 -5.73 -12.37 20.86
C GLY A 119 -5.36 -11.90 19.44
N LEU A 120 -5.00 -10.63 19.25
CA LEU A 120 -4.53 -10.14 17.96
C LEU A 120 -3.11 -10.63 17.65
N ASP A 121 -2.92 -11.09 16.42
CA ASP A 121 -1.66 -11.50 15.82
C ASP A 121 -0.95 -10.27 15.24
N VAL A 122 -0.35 -9.49 16.15
CA VAL A 122 0.40 -8.27 15.83
C VAL A 122 1.72 -8.20 16.58
N SER A 123 2.71 -7.52 16.01
CA SER A 123 3.97 -7.25 16.69
C SER A 123 4.59 -5.94 16.23
N LEU A 124 5.31 -5.25 17.12
CA LEU A 124 6.10 -4.10 16.71
C LEU A 124 7.28 -4.56 15.83
N GLU A 125 7.35 -4.06 14.61
CA GLU A 125 8.48 -4.30 13.70
C GLU A 125 9.63 -3.36 14.04
N ARG A 126 9.39 -2.04 13.95
CA ARG A 126 10.40 -1.03 14.29
C ARG A 126 9.79 0.36 14.48
N ILE A 127 10.61 1.27 15.01
CA ILE A 127 10.35 2.71 15.05
C ILE A 127 11.38 3.41 14.18
N GLU A 128 10.94 4.32 13.32
CA GLU A 128 11.78 5.16 12.48
C GLU A 128 11.42 6.64 12.66
N LEU A 129 12.28 7.54 12.18
CA LEU A 129 11.92 8.95 12.02
C LEU A 129 11.50 9.18 10.58
N ARG A 130 10.38 9.85 10.38
CA ARG A 130 9.87 10.17 9.05
C ARG A 130 10.89 11.04 8.30
N PRO A 131 11.02 10.91 6.97
CA PRO A 131 11.77 11.87 6.19
C PRO A 131 11.25 13.31 6.39
N THR A 132 12.14 14.17 6.87
CA THR A 132 11.87 15.59 7.14
C THR A 132 12.67 16.43 6.15
N TYR A 133 12.09 17.50 5.62
CA TYR A 133 12.88 18.38 4.76
C TYR A 133 14.01 19.05 5.55
N ALA A 134 15.21 19.15 4.97
CA ALA A 134 16.33 19.81 5.65
C ALA A 134 16.00 21.26 6.03
N TRP A 135 15.21 21.98 5.22
CA TRP A 135 14.81 23.35 5.53
C TRP A 135 14.05 23.49 6.86
N HIS A 136 13.22 22.51 7.26
CA HIS A 136 12.54 22.49 8.57
C HIS A 136 13.53 22.38 9.73
N MET A 137 14.70 21.81 9.48
CA MET A 137 15.76 21.71 10.49
C MET A 137 16.61 22.98 10.58
N THR A 138 16.35 24.00 9.75
CA THR A 138 17.12 25.27 9.74
C THR A 138 16.56 26.32 10.71
N ASP A 139 15.53 25.98 11.49
CA ASP A 139 14.86 26.91 12.38
C ASP A 139 15.76 27.57 13.43
N ARG A 140 15.25 28.68 13.98
CA ARG A 140 15.98 29.57 14.91
C ARG A 140 16.49 28.83 16.15
N SER A 141 15.77 27.81 16.58
CA SER A 141 16.19 26.92 17.66
C SER A 141 16.11 25.46 17.26
N TRP A 142 17.02 24.65 17.82
CA TRP A 142 17.00 23.19 17.61
C TRP A 142 15.72 22.54 18.16
N LYS A 143 15.04 23.18 19.14
CA LYS A 143 13.80 22.69 19.73
C LYS A 143 12.65 22.79 18.75
N GLU A 144 12.44 23.96 18.17
CA GLU A 144 11.44 24.18 17.11
C GLU A 144 11.71 23.27 15.91
N ALA A 145 12.97 23.13 15.49
CA ALA A 145 13.36 22.19 14.45
C ALA A 145 13.00 20.73 14.80
N ALA A 146 13.21 20.30 16.06
CA ALA A 146 12.89 18.96 16.50
C ALA A 146 11.38 18.69 16.55
N ASP A 147 10.55 19.71 16.77
CA ASP A 147 9.08 19.60 16.78
C ASP A 147 8.51 19.27 15.38
N HIS A 148 9.29 19.49 14.32
CA HIS A 148 8.94 19.08 12.95
C HIS A 148 9.26 17.61 12.63
N VAL A 149 9.88 16.88 13.56
CA VAL A 149 10.25 15.48 13.35
C VAL A 149 9.17 14.56 13.92
N LEU A 150 8.57 13.76 13.05
CA LEU A 150 7.59 12.74 13.41
C LEU A 150 8.24 11.36 13.48
N ALA A 151 7.81 10.54 14.43
CA ALA A 151 8.15 9.12 14.45
C ALA A 151 7.15 8.35 13.58
N ARG A 152 7.64 7.32 12.89
CA ARG A 152 6.84 6.33 12.20
C ARG A 152 6.90 5.02 12.97
N VAL A 153 5.75 4.51 13.36
CA VAL A 153 5.60 3.21 14.02
C VAL A 153 5.25 2.19 12.95
N LEU A 154 6.04 1.12 12.84
CA LEU A 154 5.82 0.02 11.89
C LEU A 154 5.41 -1.22 12.67
N VAL A 155 4.27 -1.80 12.31
CA VAL A 155 3.65 -2.94 13.00
C VAL A 155 3.43 -4.07 12.00
N ASN A 156 3.87 -5.28 12.36
CA ASN A 156 3.51 -6.50 11.64
C ASN A 156 2.07 -6.87 11.95
N GLY A 157 1.32 -7.20 10.90
CA GLY A 157 -0.06 -7.67 10.97
C GLY A 157 -0.44 -8.39 9.68
N LEU A 158 -1.72 -8.32 9.31
CA LEU A 158 -2.25 -8.88 8.08
C LEU A 158 -2.71 -7.75 7.15
N ASN A 159 -2.41 -7.88 5.87
CA ASN A 159 -3.01 -7.02 4.86
C ASN A 159 -4.42 -7.50 4.47
N ARG A 160 -5.06 -6.77 3.56
CA ARG A 160 -6.40 -7.12 3.07
C ARG A 160 -6.44 -8.50 2.40
N ASP A 161 -5.32 -9.01 1.89
CA ASP A 161 -5.24 -10.31 1.22
C ASP A 161 -5.04 -11.45 2.23
N LEU A 162 -5.12 -11.15 3.53
CA LEU A 162 -4.89 -12.06 4.65
C LEU A 162 -3.44 -12.56 4.75
N ASN A 163 -2.50 -11.87 4.10
CA ASN A 163 -1.07 -12.18 4.14
C ASN A 163 -0.35 -11.31 5.19
N PRO A 164 0.76 -11.81 5.78
CA PRO A 164 1.60 -10.99 6.65
C PRO A 164 2.10 -9.73 5.93
N ASP A 165 1.99 -8.59 6.59
CA ASP A 165 2.43 -7.29 6.05
C ASP A 165 2.84 -6.32 7.16
N VAL A 166 3.51 -5.23 6.78
CA VAL A 166 3.95 -4.16 7.67
C VAL A 166 3.13 -2.90 7.43
N ILE A 167 2.37 -2.49 8.43
CA ILE A 167 1.56 -1.27 8.39
C ILE A 167 2.29 -0.17 9.15
N GLY A 168 2.37 1.02 8.55
CA GLY A 168 3.04 2.18 9.13
C GLY A 168 2.09 3.33 9.40
N PHE A 169 2.22 3.95 10.58
CA PHE A 169 1.54 5.20 10.93
C PHE A 169 2.51 6.20 11.56
N ASP A 170 2.22 7.49 11.38
CA ASP A 170 3.06 8.58 11.89
C ASP A 170 2.44 9.12 13.18
N VAL A 171 3.27 9.36 14.19
CA VAL A 171 2.83 9.91 15.48
C VAL A 171 3.55 11.23 15.76
N GLY A 172 2.83 12.19 16.33
CA GLY A 172 3.39 13.46 16.80
C GLY A 172 4.06 13.28 18.14
N GLN A 173 3.39 12.62 19.09
CA GLN A 173 3.89 12.41 20.44
C GLN A 173 3.75 10.94 20.86
N PRO A 174 4.55 10.46 21.83
CA PRO A 174 4.42 9.09 22.33
C PRO A 174 3.04 8.78 22.92
N GLY A 175 2.34 9.80 23.45
CA GLY A 175 1.00 9.66 24.02
C GLY A 175 -0.08 9.31 22.99
N ASP A 176 0.13 9.68 21.73
CA ASP A 176 -0.86 9.52 20.65
C ASP A 176 -0.82 8.10 20.04
N VAL A 177 0.20 7.29 20.39
CA VAL A 177 0.44 5.99 19.76
C VAL A 177 -0.75 5.05 19.88
N ALA A 178 -1.40 5.00 21.04
CA ALA A 178 -2.54 4.11 21.26
C ALA A 178 -3.74 4.52 20.40
N ASP A 179 -4.01 5.83 20.30
CA ASP A 179 -5.14 6.37 19.54
C ASP A 179 -4.93 6.17 18.03
N GLU A 180 -3.73 6.44 17.52
CA GLU A 180 -3.38 6.22 16.12
C GLU A 180 -3.40 4.72 15.75
N LEU A 181 -3.01 3.84 16.68
CA LEU A 181 -3.01 2.40 16.47
C LEU A 181 -4.42 1.78 16.52
N ALA A 182 -5.37 2.38 17.25
CA ALA A 182 -6.69 1.80 17.50
C ALA A 182 -7.46 1.49 16.20
N GLY A 183 -7.39 2.38 15.20
CA GLY A 183 -8.01 2.16 13.89
C GLY A 183 -7.43 0.94 13.16
N ALA A 184 -6.10 0.80 13.17
CA ALA A 184 -5.41 -0.33 12.56
C ALA A 184 -5.70 -1.65 13.29
N LEU A 185 -5.81 -1.64 14.63
CA LEU A 185 -6.14 -2.85 15.41
C LEU A 185 -7.57 -3.34 15.15
N ASN A 186 -8.53 -2.43 15.01
CA ASN A 186 -9.90 -2.80 14.66
C ASN A 186 -9.95 -3.47 13.28
N GLN A 187 -9.27 -2.89 12.29
CA GLN A 187 -9.17 -3.49 10.96
C GLN A 187 -8.45 -4.84 11.00
N GLN A 188 -7.34 -4.95 11.76
CA GLN A 188 -6.59 -6.18 11.93
C GLN A 188 -7.46 -7.29 12.53
N LYS A 189 -8.31 -6.96 13.52
CA LYS A 189 -9.24 -7.91 14.12
C LYS A 189 -10.20 -8.49 13.09
N GLU A 190 -10.83 -7.64 12.28
CA GLU A 190 -11.74 -8.09 11.23
C GLU A 190 -11.04 -8.98 10.19
N ILE A 191 -9.82 -8.62 9.80
CA ILE A 191 -9.00 -9.38 8.84
C ILE A 191 -8.59 -10.74 9.44
N GLN A 192 -8.15 -10.76 10.69
CA GLN A 192 -7.77 -11.97 11.39
C GLN A 192 -8.98 -12.90 11.60
N ASP A 193 -10.13 -12.38 12.00
CA ASP A 193 -11.35 -13.17 12.16
C ASP A 193 -11.75 -13.85 10.85
N LYS A 194 -11.60 -13.16 9.71
CA LYS A 194 -11.80 -13.73 8.36
C LYS A 194 -10.79 -14.85 8.06
N ARG A 195 -9.49 -14.62 8.30
CA ARG A 195 -8.43 -15.62 8.13
C ARG A 195 -8.70 -16.86 8.97
N ASP A 196 -9.03 -16.67 10.25
CA ASP A 196 -9.26 -17.76 11.19
C ASP A 196 -10.56 -18.52 10.86
N ALA A 197 -11.59 -17.85 10.36
CA ALA A 197 -12.82 -18.49 9.88
C ALA A 197 -12.58 -19.38 8.65
N LEU A 198 -11.74 -18.94 7.71
CA LEU A 198 -11.32 -19.75 6.56
C LEU A 198 -10.43 -20.92 7.02
N GLY A 199 -9.46 -20.65 7.89
CA GLY A 199 -8.55 -21.65 8.45
C GLY A 199 -9.27 -22.77 9.21
N ARG A 200 -10.30 -22.45 9.99
CA ARG A 200 -11.17 -23.46 10.66
C ARG A 200 -11.86 -24.41 9.68
N GLN A 201 -12.07 -23.98 8.44
CA GLN A 201 -12.66 -24.79 7.38
C GLN A 201 -11.59 -25.49 6.54
N GLY A 202 -10.30 -25.26 6.80
CA GLY A 202 -9.18 -25.76 6.00
C GLY A 202 -8.99 -25.01 4.68
N ALA A 203 -9.56 -23.80 4.56
CA ALA A 203 -9.50 -22.97 3.37
C ALA A 203 -8.51 -21.81 3.55
N SER A 204 -7.94 -21.35 2.43
CA SER A 204 -7.16 -20.10 2.36
C SER A 204 -8.02 -18.95 1.87
N VAL A 205 -8.93 -19.21 0.92
CA VAL A 205 -9.82 -18.23 0.31
C VAL A 205 -11.15 -18.85 -0.14
N ALA A 206 -12.14 -18.00 -0.36
CA ALA A 206 -13.35 -18.32 -1.10
C ALA A 206 -13.24 -17.80 -2.55
N VAL A 207 -13.76 -18.55 -3.51
CA VAL A 207 -13.81 -18.17 -4.92
C VAL A 207 -15.23 -18.28 -5.41
N ASP A 208 -15.79 -17.21 -5.96
CA ASP A 208 -17.15 -17.23 -6.50
C ASP A 208 -17.21 -18.01 -7.83
N VAL A 209 -18.39 -18.54 -8.14
CA VAL A 209 -18.60 -19.34 -9.35
C VAL A 209 -18.41 -18.56 -10.65
N VAL A 210 -18.62 -17.24 -10.67
CA VAL A 210 -18.42 -16.42 -11.87
C VAL A 210 -16.93 -16.31 -12.16
N THR A 211 -16.13 -15.95 -11.15
CA THR A 211 -14.68 -15.95 -11.22
C THR A 211 -14.15 -17.30 -11.67
N LEU A 212 -14.66 -18.41 -11.13
CA LEU A 212 -14.29 -19.75 -11.58
C LEU A 212 -14.61 -20.00 -13.05
N SER A 213 -15.82 -19.66 -13.50
CA SER A 213 -16.24 -19.82 -14.89
C SER A 213 -15.35 -19.01 -15.84
N ILE A 214 -14.98 -17.79 -15.46
CA ILE A 214 -14.06 -16.95 -16.24
C ILE A 214 -12.68 -17.60 -16.32
N LEU A 215 -12.14 -18.10 -15.21
CA LEU A 215 -10.83 -18.79 -15.23
C LEU A 215 -10.87 -20.00 -16.16
N PHE A 216 -11.93 -20.83 -16.11
CA PHE A 216 -12.07 -21.98 -16.99
C PHE A 216 -12.25 -21.61 -18.46
N GLU A 217 -13.03 -20.57 -18.76
CA GLU A 217 -13.25 -20.11 -20.13
C GLU A 217 -11.94 -19.72 -20.83
N TYR A 218 -11.01 -19.13 -20.08
CA TYR A 218 -9.73 -18.66 -20.60
C TYR A 218 -8.56 -19.61 -20.29
N ASP A 219 -8.83 -20.88 -19.97
CA ASP A 219 -7.83 -21.92 -19.69
C ASP A 219 -6.81 -21.53 -18.61
N LEU A 220 -7.27 -20.79 -17.59
CA LEU A 220 -6.49 -20.45 -16.41
C LEU A 220 -6.73 -21.49 -15.32
N GLY A 221 -5.69 -22.25 -14.98
CA GLY A 221 -5.77 -23.30 -13.98
C GLY A 221 -5.78 -22.79 -12.54
N PHE A 222 -5.99 -23.70 -11.59
CA PHE A 222 -6.06 -23.38 -10.16
C PHE A 222 -4.74 -22.87 -9.57
N GLU A 223 -3.62 -23.09 -10.25
CA GLU A 223 -2.34 -22.45 -9.92
C GLU A 223 -2.44 -20.93 -9.96
N THR A 224 -3.29 -20.37 -10.83
CA THR A 224 -3.55 -18.93 -10.88
C THR A 224 -4.20 -18.43 -9.59
N ILE A 225 -5.12 -19.20 -9.00
CA ILE A 225 -5.72 -18.86 -7.71
C ILE A 225 -4.66 -18.87 -6.61
N SER A 226 -3.81 -19.90 -6.58
CA SER A 226 -2.74 -20.03 -5.57
C SER A 226 -1.71 -18.90 -5.69
N GLU A 227 -1.37 -18.51 -6.91
CA GLU A 227 -0.49 -17.37 -7.20
C GLU A 227 -1.11 -16.05 -6.71
N VAL A 228 -2.38 -15.80 -7.02
CA VAL A 228 -3.10 -14.59 -6.61
C VAL A 228 -3.23 -14.50 -5.09
N VAL A 229 -3.46 -15.62 -4.40
CA VAL A 229 -3.46 -15.64 -2.91
C VAL A 229 -2.11 -15.22 -2.36
N ARG A 230 -1.01 -15.64 -2.98
CA ARG A 230 0.36 -15.33 -2.51
C ARG A 230 0.80 -13.91 -2.84
N VAL A 231 0.42 -13.39 -4.01
CA VAL A 231 0.92 -12.11 -4.56
C VAL A 231 -0.10 -10.97 -4.39
N GLY A 232 -1.35 -11.28 -4.08
CA GLY A 232 -2.46 -10.35 -3.96
C GLY A 232 -3.19 -10.10 -5.28
N HIS A 233 -2.51 -10.19 -6.42
CA HIS A 233 -3.15 -9.96 -7.73
C HIS A 233 -2.39 -10.61 -8.91
N LYS A 234 -3.07 -10.72 -10.05
CA LYS A 234 -2.51 -11.12 -11.34
C LYS A 234 -3.30 -10.49 -12.49
N THR A 235 -2.60 -9.90 -13.46
CA THR A 235 -3.19 -9.43 -14.71
C THR A 235 -2.79 -10.34 -15.85
N VAL A 236 -3.75 -10.86 -16.60
CA VAL A 236 -3.53 -11.80 -17.70
C VAL A 236 -4.15 -11.24 -18.98
N GLU A 237 -3.39 -11.27 -20.06
CA GLU A 237 -3.90 -11.00 -21.40
C GLU A 237 -4.56 -12.25 -21.97
N VAL A 238 -5.77 -12.12 -22.51
CA VAL A 238 -6.56 -13.24 -23.05
C VAL A 238 -7.11 -12.95 -24.43
N ALA A 239 -7.19 -13.99 -25.25
CA ALA A 239 -7.87 -13.93 -26.55
C ALA A 239 -9.39 -14.05 -26.35
N MET A 240 -10.12 -13.05 -26.82
CA MET A 240 -11.58 -12.98 -26.74
C MET A 240 -12.23 -13.81 -27.85
N ARG A 241 -13.51 -14.16 -27.68
CA ARG A 241 -14.28 -14.93 -28.67
C ARG A 241 -14.47 -14.21 -30.02
N ASP A 242 -14.43 -12.89 -30.01
CA ASP A 242 -14.49 -12.04 -31.22
C ASP A 242 -13.13 -11.90 -31.93
N GLY A 243 -12.09 -12.59 -31.44
CA GLY A 243 -10.72 -12.54 -31.97
C GLY A 243 -9.91 -11.33 -31.50
N SER A 244 -10.48 -10.46 -30.66
CA SER A 244 -9.75 -9.36 -30.03
C SER A 244 -8.96 -9.82 -28.80
N THR A 245 -8.16 -8.92 -28.24
CA THR A 245 -7.41 -9.14 -27.00
C THR A 245 -8.03 -8.37 -25.84
N GLY A 246 -8.20 -9.03 -24.71
CA GLY A 246 -8.66 -8.44 -23.44
C GLY A 246 -7.72 -8.69 -22.28
N HIS A 247 -8.05 -8.11 -21.13
CA HIS A 247 -7.30 -8.30 -19.90
C HIS A 247 -8.21 -8.77 -18.77
N LEU A 248 -7.78 -9.82 -18.08
CA LEU A 248 -8.34 -10.28 -16.82
C LEU A 248 -7.50 -9.72 -15.68
N HIS A 249 -8.13 -9.10 -14.70
CA HIS A 249 -7.47 -8.65 -13.49
C HIS A 249 -8.02 -9.40 -12.29
N ILE A 250 -7.25 -10.37 -11.80
CA ILE A 250 -7.65 -11.28 -10.73
C ILE A 250 -7.00 -10.79 -9.44
N VAL A 251 -7.78 -10.65 -8.37
CA VAL A 251 -7.33 -10.14 -7.07
C VAL A 251 -7.72 -11.08 -5.95
N SER A 252 -6.85 -11.20 -4.95
CA SER A 252 -7.26 -11.64 -3.62
C SER A 252 -7.61 -10.40 -2.83
N SER A 253 -8.69 -10.43 -2.05
CA SER A 253 -9.01 -9.39 -1.09
C SER A 253 -10.04 -9.93 -0.10
N GLU A 254 -9.81 -9.67 1.18
CA GLU A 254 -10.64 -10.06 2.31
C GLU A 254 -10.99 -11.55 2.34
N GLY A 255 -10.04 -12.40 1.96
CA GLY A 255 -10.23 -13.85 1.90
C GLY A 255 -11.07 -14.34 0.72
N LYS A 256 -11.30 -13.50 -0.28
CA LYS A 256 -11.94 -13.86 -1.56
C LYS A 256 -10.95 -13.72 -2.71
N VAL A 257 -11.06 -14.58 -3.71
CA VAL A 257 -10.42 -14.38 -5.02
C VAL A 257 -11.50 -14.01 -6.02
N ILE A 258 -11.27 -12.90 -6.71
CA ILE A 258 -12.27 -12.27 -7.57
C ILE A 258 -11.62 -11.83 -8.87
N CYS A 259 -12.32 -12.01 -9.99
CA CYS A 259 -11.90 -11.50 -11.29
C CYS A 259 -12.61 -10.18 -11.61
N ASN A 260 -11.87 -9.20 -12.14
CA ASN A 260 -12.43 -8.09 -12.89
C ASN A 260 -12.22 -8.35 -14.37
N PHE A 261 -13.30 -8.26 -15.15
CA PHE A 261 -13.26 -8.55 -16.58
C PHE A 261 -14.08 -7.55 -17.38
N HIS A 262 -13.49 -7.10 -18.48
CA HIS A 262 -14.11 -6.23 -19.47
C HIS A 262 -14.32 -7.00 -20.76
N SER A 263 -15.57 -7.32 -21.09
CA SER A 263 -15.89 -7.75 -22.45
C SER A 263 -15.71 -6.54 -23.38
N ARG A 264 -14.78 -6.65 -24.36
CA ARG A 264 -14.55 -5.60 -25.37
C ARG A 264 -15.49 -5.71 -26.58
N ALA A 265 -16.30 -6.76 -26.67
CA ALA A 265 -17.42 -6.79 -27.59
C ALA A 265 -18.45 -5.74 -27.12
N GLU A 266 -18.75 -4.78 -27.99
CA GLU A 266 -19.53 -3.56 -27.73
C GLU A 266 -20.58 -3.67 -26.61
N GLY A 267 -20.25 -3.16 -25.42
CA GLY A 267 -21.22 -2.63 -24.45
C GLY A 267 -22.11 -3.62 -23.70
N ALA A 268 -21.87 -4.94 -23.74
CA ALA A 268 -22.77 -5.89 -23.11
C ALA A 268 -22.73 -5.84 -21.56
N TRP A 269 -21.55 -6.01 -20.96
CA TRP A 269 -21.41 -6.04 -19.50
C TRP A 269 -19.95 -5.98 -19.02
N ARG A 270 -19.75 -5.60 -17.76
CA ARG A 270 -18.47 -5.60 -17.04
C ARG A 270 -18.64 -6.31 -15.70
N TRP A 271 -17.80 -7.30 -15.42
CA TRP A 271 -17.75 -7.95 -14.11
C TRP A 271 -16.75 -7.22 -13.21
N CYS A 272 -17.23 -6.71 -12.09
CA CYS A 272 -16.51 -5.90 -11.13
C CYS A 272 -16.71 -6.48 -9.74
N MET A 273 -15.69 -7.12 -9.17
CA MET A 273 -15.79 -7.70 -7.84
C MET A 273 -16.98 -8.68 -7.73
N ASP A 274 -18.07 -8.27 -7.10
CA ASP A 274 -19.30 -9.04 -6.85
C ASP A 274 -20.52 -8.52 -7.63
N ARG A 275 -20.29 -7.62 -8.59
CA ARG A 275 -21.36 -6.99 -9.36
C ARG A 275 -21.13 -7.04 -10.86
N LEU A 276 -22.24 -7.16 -11.58
CA LEU A 276 -22.31 -7.04 -13.02
C LEU A 276 -22.78 -5.64 -13.39
N GLU A 277 -21.92 -4.87 -14.06
CA GLU A 277 -22.24 -3.56 -14.60
C GLU A 277 -22.71 -3.71 -16.05
N ILE A 278 -23.97 -3.38 -16.34
CA ILE A 278 -24.57 -3.45 -17.67
C ILE A 278 -25.22 -2.13 -18.06
N ALA A 279 -25.35 -1.87 -19.37
CA ALA A 279 -26.10 -0.71 -19.84
C ALA A 279 -27.59 -0.85 -19.44
N ALA A 280 -28.20 0.24 -18.96
CA ALA A 280 -29.62 0.24 -18.63
C ALA A 280 -30.47 0.09 -19.91
N ASP A 281 -31.36 -0.91 -19.94
CA ASP A 281 -32.40 -1.00 -20.97
C ASP A 281 -33.67 -0.26 -20.51
N PRO A 282 -34.18 0.72 -21.28
CA PRO A 282 -35.45 1.39 -20.99
C PRO A 282 -36.64 0.44 -20.80
N ALA A 283 -36.61 -0.77 -21.37
CA ALA A 283 -37.65 -1.78 -21.26
C ALA A 283 -37.70 -2.47 -19.87
N TRP A 284 -36.65 -2.36 -19.07
CA TRP A 284 -36.58 -3.01 -17.76
C TRP A 284 -37.38 -2.31 -16.66
N GLY A 285 -37.79 -1.06 -16.88
CA GLY A 285 -38.59 -0.30 -15.91
C GLY A 285 -37.75 0.29 -14.77
N VAL A 286 -38.24 0.21 -13.52
CA VAL A 286 -37.51 0.68 -12.33
C VAL A 286 -36.59 -0.42 -11.80
N ASP A 287 -35.41 -0.05 -11.30
CA ASP A 287 -34.33 -1.01 -10.99
C ASP A 287 -34.73 -2.11 -9.98
N GLU A 288 -35.75 -1.87 -9.16
CA GLU A 288 -36.32 -2.84 -8.20
C GLU A 288 -36.99 -4.04 -8.90
N THR A 289 -37.49 -3.89 -10.13
CA THR A 289 -38.11 -4.98 -10.91
C THR A 289 -37.09 -5.99 -11.44
N LEU A 290 -35.80 -5.65 -11.36
CA LEU A 290 -34.72 -6.53 -11.77
C LEU A 290 -34.36 -7.57 -10.70
N VAL A 291 -34.67 -7.30 -9.43
CA VAL A 291 -34.37 -8.22 -8.32
C VAL A 291 -35.09 -9.56 -8.53
N GLY A 292 -34.34 -10.66 -8.42
CA GLY A 292 -34.83 -12.01 -8.65
C GLY A 292 -34.88 -12.44 -10.13
N ARG A 293 -34.61 -11.54 -11.09
CA ARG A 293 -34.48 -11.93 -12.50
C ARG A 293 -33.19 -12.70 -12.76
N ASP A 294 -33.23 -13.53 -13.79
CA ASP A 294 -32.08 -14.30 -14.27
C ASP A 294 -31.04 -13.36 -14.91
N VAL A 295 -29.78 -13.49 -14.50
CA VAL A 295 -28.70 -12.61 -14.94
C VAL A 295 -28.26 -12.93 -16.38
N ALA A 296 -28.31 -14.19 -16.80
CA ALA A 296 -27.98 -14.57 -18.17
C ALA A 296 -29.01 -14.00 -19.16
N GLU A 297 -30.29 -13.91 -18.77
CA GLU A 297 -31.33 -13.23 -19.56
C GLU A 297 -31.03 -11.73 -19.74
N LEU A 298 -30.60 -11.04 -18.67
CA LEU A 298 -30.32 -9.60 -18.70
C LEU A 298 -29.03 -9.27 -19.45
N SER A 299 -27.98 -10.07 -19.26
CA SER A 299 -26.66 -9.85 -19.84
C SER A 299 -26.50 -10.43 -21.24
N GLY A 300 -27.35 -11.39 -21.61
CA GLY A 300 -27.20 -12.18 -22.84
C GLY A 300 -26.04 -13.19 -22.79
N ASP A 301 -25.42 -13.40 -21.62
CA ASP A 301 -24.22 -14.24 -21.48
C ASP A 301 -24.45 -15.46 -20.58
N LYS A 302 -24.08 -16.63 -21.11
CA LYS A 302 -24.20 -17.91 -20.40
C LYS A 302 -23.26 -18.06 -19.22
N LEU A 303 -22.25 -17.19 -19.09
CA LEU A 303 -21.39 -17.14 -17.92
C LEU A 303 -22.19 -17.01 -16.61
N PHE A 304 -23.35 -16.34 -16.66
CA PHE A 304 -24.21 -16.07 -15.51
C PHE A 304 -25.42 -17.00 -15.39
N GLU A 305 -25.45 -18.11 -16.14
CA GLU A 305 -26.60 -19.02 -16.16
C GLU A 305 -26.88 -19.58 -14.75
N GLY A 306 -28.15 -19.48 -14.31
CA GLY A 306 -28.58 -19.94 -13.00
C GLY A 306 -28.28 -18.97 -11.84
N LEU A 307 -27.80 -17.76 -12.14
CA LEU A 307 -27.62 -16.68 -11.16
C LEU A 307 -28.78 -15.68 -11.24
N THR A 308 -29.16 -15.15 -10.08
CA THR A 308 -30.24 -14.16 -9.95
C THR A 308 -29.74 -12.86 -9.37
N VAL A 309 -30.37 -11.75 -9.77
CA VAL A 309 -30.08 -10.42 -9.22
C VAL A 309 -30.51 -10.36 -7.76
N ALA A 310 -29.57 -10.11 -6.85
CA ALA A 310 -29.84 -9.95 -5.42
C ALA A 310 -30.26 -8.51 -5.08
N SER A 311 -29.61 -7.53 -5.69
CA SER A 311 -29.91 -6.11 -5.51
C SER A 311 -29.47 -5.32 -6.74
N THR A 312 -29.94 -4.07 -6.84
CA THR A 312 -29.56 -3.16 -7.93
C THR A 312 -29.12 -1.81 -7.42
N ARG A 313 -28.18 -1.20 -8.15
CA ARG A 313 -27.69 0.16 -7.88
C ARG A 313 -27.48 0.92 -9.17
N ARG A 314 -27.93 2.17 -9.23
CA ARG A 314 -27.57 3.06 -10.34
C ARG A 314 -26.11 3.45 -10.28
N GLY A 315 -25.40 3.13 -11.35
CA GLY A 315 -24.09 3.69 -11.65
C GLY A 315 -24.20 5.07 -12.32
N VAL A 316 -23.05 5.69 -12.51
CA VAL A 316 -22.92 6.92 -13.29
C VAL A 316 -22.97 6.56 -14.79
N GLY A 317 -23.59 7.40 -15.62
CA GLY A 317 -23.53 7.26 -17.08
C GLY A 317 -24.51 6.24 -17.69
N GLY A 318 -25.63 5.95 -17.01
CA GLY A 318 -26.66 5.04 -17.56
C GLY A 318 -26.34 3.55 -17.40
N VAL A 319 -25.38 3.20 -16.54
CA VAL A 319 -25.04 1.83 -16.16
C VAL A 319 -25.85 1.43 -14.92
N ILE A 320 -26.36 0.20 -14.91
CA ILE A 320 -26.93 -0.44 -13.72
C ILE A 320 -25.92 -1.46 -13.22
N ALA A 321 -25.61 -1.41 -11.93
CA ALA A 321 -24.90 -2.46 -11.23
C ALA A 321 -25.91 -3.45 -10.65
N LEU A 322 -25.80 -4.71 -11.08
CA LEU A 322 -26.53 -5.84 -10.54
C LEU A 322 -25.62 -6.54 -9.53
N GLU A 323 -25.99 -6.50 -8.25
CA GLU A 323 -25.30 -7.29 -7.22
C GLU A 323 -25.79 -8.73 -7.35
N ILE A 324 -24.85 -9.68 -7.43
CA ILE A 324 -25.13 -11.10 -7.63
C ILE A 324 -24.64 -11.86 -6.41
N ASP A 325 -25.54 -12.60 -5.75
CA ASP A 325 -25.16 -13.54 -4.70
C ASP A 325 -24.64 -14.84 -5.34
N ALA A 326 -23.45 -14.76 -5.92
CA ALA A 326 -22.82 -15.89 -6.59
C ALA A 326 -22.34 -16.91 -5.53
N PRO A 327 -22.73 -18.20 -5.63
CA PRO A 327 -22.22 -19.22 -4.74
C PRO A 327 -20.69 -19.23 -4.70
N THR A 328 -20.12 -19.41 -3.51
CA THR A 328 -18.67 -19.50 -3.33
C THR A 328 -18.22 -20.94 -3.09
N ARG A 329 -17.00 -21.23 -3.52
CA ARG A 329 -16.28 -22.47 -3.23
C ARG A 329 -15.03 -22.16 -2.43
N LEU A 330 -14.76 -22.98 -1.42
CA LEU A 330 -13.59 -22.82 -0.58
C LEU A 330 -12.38 -23.49 -1.23
N PHE A 331 -11.26 -22.76 -1.30
CA PHE A 331 -10.03 -23.20 -1.92
C PHE A 331 -8.89 -23.16 -0.90
N ASN A 332 -8.11 -24.23 -0.86
CA ASN A 332 -6.87 -24.31 -0.09
C ASN A 332 -5.69 -24.07 -1.05
N ALA A 333 -5.03 -22.93 -0.87
CA ALA A 333 -3.92 -22.49 -1.72
C ALA A 333 -2.62 -23.25 -1.46
N GLU A 334 -2.45 -23.87 -0.30
CA GLU A 334 -1.29 -24.71 0.01
C GLU A 334 -1.36 -26.03 -0.74
N THR A 335 -2.55 -26.64 -0.82
CA THR A 335 -2.76 -27.90 -1.53
C THR A 335 -3.12 -27.71 -3.00
N GLY A 336 -3.52 -26.50 -3.40
CA GLY A 336 -4.02 -26.19 -4.74
C GLY A 336 -5.38 -26.85 -5.05
N GLN A 337 -6.23 -27.06 -4.04
CA GLN A 337 -7.45 -27.86 -4.18
C GLN A 337 -8.68 -27.16 -3.59
N PHE A 338 -9.83 -27.37 -4.24
CA PHE A 338 -11.13 -27.02 -3.66
C PHE A 338 -11.52 -28.03 -2.58
N LEU A 339 -12.05 -27.49 -1.48
CA LEU A 339 -12.59 -28.33 -0.41
C LEU A 339 -13.87 -29.01 -0.89
N ARG A 340 -13.99 -30.31 -0.60
CA ARG A 340 -15.24 -31.03 -0.80
C ARG A 340 -16.27 -30.45 0.18
N ARG A 341 -17.48 -30.15 -0.29
CA ARG A 341 -18.59 -29.83 0.61
C ARG A 341 -18.73 -30.99 1.61
N ALA A 342 -18.76 -30.67 2.90
CA ALA A 342 -19.19 -31.65 3.90
C ALA A 342 -20.60 -32.12 3.50
N ALA A 343 -20.76 -33.44 3.41
CA ALA A 343 -21.99 -34.10 2.97
C ALA A 343 -23.14 -33.88 3.97
#